data_AF-A0ABD1G4F7-F1
#
_entry.id   AF-A0ABD1G4F7-F1
#
_cell.length_a   1.000
_cell.length_b   1.000
_cell.length_c   1.000
_cell.angle_alpha   90.00
_cell.angle_beta   90.00
_cell.angle_gamma   90.00
#
_symmetry.space_group_name_H-M   'P 1'
#
loop_
_entity.id
_entity.type
_entity.pdbx_description
1 polymer ?
#
loop_
_entity_poly.entity_id
_entity_poly.type
_entity_poly.pdbx_seq_one_letter_code
_entity_poly.pdbx_strand_id
1 'polypeptide(L)'
;MESTEEYDEFLKKVERTIYLDNISPAVTEPVLKAAIDQFVSVTKVQFILAYLQPNGIHAALVEVENRKQAESLISELESVPFMIGGMPRPVRAKAARVEMFADRPRKPGRRIQCRWVTNRDPHYDVAMKTQKLVKKHAEEVAFLLEEQVKEEEQLAEMQSKTLSVNHNKLKLIEGISGEELRKLAQMYETDI
;
A
#
# COMPACT_ATOMS: atom_id res chain seq x y z
N MET A 1 19.08 -16.80 -26.68
CA MET A 1 18.59 -17.53 -25.50
C MET A 1 18.73 -16.55 -24.36
N GLU A 2 17.64 -16.03 -23.78
CA GLU A 2 17.77 -15.23 -22.55
C GLU A 2 18.49 -16.09 -21.51
N SER A 3 19.54 -15.55 -20.92
CA SER A 3 20.41 -16.27 -20.01
C SER A 3 19.65 -16.57 -18.72
N THR A 4 19.77 -17.79 -18.21
CA THR A 4 19.27 -18.17 -16.88
C THR A 4 19.76 -17.23 -15.79
N GLU A 5 20.97 -16.69 -15.97
CA GLU A 5 21.62 -15.72 -15.10
C GLU A 5 20.81 -14.43 -14.94
N GLU A 6 20.28 -13.86 -16.03
CA GLU A 6 19.48 -12.62 -15.98
C GLU A 6 18.17 -12.84 -15.19
N TYR A 7 17.54 -14.00 -15.37
CA TYR A 7 16.34 -14.35 -14.62
C TYR A 7 16.63 -14.59 -13.13
N ASP A 8 17.75 -15.21 -12.80
CA ASP A 8 18.16 -15.47 -11.41
C ASP A 8 18.54 -14.18 -10.67
N GLU A 9 19.20 -13.24 -11.35
CA GLU A 9 19.46 -11.89 -10.83
C GLU A 9 18.15 -11.13 -10.60
N PHE A 10 17.20 -11.23 -11.52
CA PHE A 10 15.88 -10.65 -11.35
C PHE A 10 15.14 -11.25 -10.14
N LEU A 11 15.23 -12.56 -9.89
CA LEU A 11 14.62 -13.17 -8.70
C LEU A 11 15.24 -12.60 -7.41
N LYS A 12 16.56 -12.41 -7.36
CA LYS A 12 17.23 -11.76 -6.22
C LYS A 12 16.74 -10.32 -6.02
N LYS A 13 16.55 -9.57 -7.11
CA LYS A 13 15.94 -8.23 -7.08
C LYS A 13 14.52 -8.26 -6.49
N VAL A 14 13.69 -9.22 -6.90
CA VAL A 14 12.33 -9.37 -6.36
C VAL A 14 12.35 -9.64 -4.86
N GLU A 15 13.24 -10.53 -4.38
CA GLU A 15 13.35 -10.87 -2.95
C GLU A 15 13.79 -9.69 -2.06
N ARG A 16 14.57 -8.75 -2.60
CA ARG A 16 14.96 -7.52 -1.90
C ARG A 16 14.02 -6.33 -2.16
N THR A 17 12.90 -6.54 -2.85
CA THR A 17 11.94 -5.49 -3.16
C THR A 17 10.67 -5.65 -2.34
N ILE A 18 10.13 -4.53 -1.87
CA ILE A 18 8.92 -4.45 -1.06
C ILE A 18 7.84 -3.77 -1.89
N TYR A 19 6.62 -4.30 -1.84
CA TYR A 19 5.43 -3.66 -2.35
C TYR A 19 4.76 -2.86 -1.23
N LEU A 20 4.65 -1.56 -1.44
CA LEU A 20 3.94 -0.63 -0.57
C LEU A 20 2.60 -0.28 -1.20
N ASP A 21 1.53 -0.42 -0.42
CA ASP A 21 0.15 -0.11 -0.78
C ASP A 21 -0.41 0.99 0.14
N ASN A 22 -1.55 1.57 -0.25
CA ASN A 22 -2.27 2.60 0.49
C ASN A 22 -1.49 3.93 0.58
N ILE A 23 -0.65 4.21 -0.43
CA ILE A 23 0.16 5.44 -0.48
C ILE A 23 -0.72 6.61 -0.93
N SER A 24 -0.55 7.78 -0.31
CA SER A 24 -1.23 8.99 -0.75
C SER A 24 -0.71 9.43 -2.13
N PRO A 25 -1.59 9.84 -3.07
CA PRO A 25 -1.19 10.38 -4.38
C PRO A 25 -0.28 11.61 -4.29
N ALA A 26 -0.27 12.32 -3.16
CA ALA A 26 0.59 13.48 -2.93
C ALA A 26 2.05 13.11 -2.59
N VAL A 27 2.33 11.83 -2.30
CA VAL A 27 3.67 11.36 -1.95
C VAL A 27 4.53 11.27 -3.20
N THR A 28 5.65 11.99 -3.18
CA THR A 28 6.66 11.96 -4.23
C THR A 28 7.74 10.94 -3.93
N GLU A 29 8.51 10.56 -4.95
CA GLU A 29 9.65 9.65 -4.80
C GLU A 29 10.63 10.04 -3.67
N PRO A 30 11.11 11.30 -3.57
CA PRO A 30 12.03 11.68 -2.49
C PRO A 30 11.38 11.60 -1.11
N VAL A 31 10.08 11.88 -0.97
CA VAL A 31 9.36 11.76 0.29
C VAL A 31 9.26 10.29 0.71
N LEU A 32 8.91 9.41 -0.23
CA LEU A 32 8.84 7.97 0.04
C LEU A 32 10.21 7.39 0.38
N LYS A 33 11.24 7.80 -0.36
CA LYS A 33 12.62 7.40 -0.09
C LYS A 33 13.06 7.85 1.30
N ALA A 34 12.90 9.14 1.64
CA ALA A 34 13.28 9.67 2.94
C ALA A 34 12.50 9.06 4.11
N ALA A 35 11.24 8.65 3.90
CA ALA A 35 10.44 7.98 4.91
C ALA A 35 10.97 6.56 5.19
N ILE A 36 11.33 5.81 4.15
CA ILE A 36 11.80 4.42 4.30
C ILE A 36 13.28 4.35 4.69
N ASP A 37 14.11 5.32 4.27
CA ASP A 37 15.53 5.44 4.66
C ASP A 37 15.73 5.58 6.18
N GLN A 38 14.68 5.88 6.95
CA GLN A 38 14.70 5.87 8.42
C GLN A 38 14.88 4.45 9.01
N PHE A 39 14.46 3.43 8.26
CA PHE A 39 14.51 2.04 8.69
C PHE A 39 15.63 1.27 7.97
N VAL A 40 15.73 1.44 6.66
CA VAL A 40 16.62 0.65 5.79
C VAL A 40 17.05 1.46 4.57
N SER A 41 18.28 1.23 4.11
CA SER A 41 18.84 1.89 2.92
C SER A 41 18.06 1.55 1.64
N VAL A 42 17.42 2.57 1.05
CA VAL A 42 16.66 2.43 -0.20
C VAL A 42 17.56 2.66 -1.41
N THR A 43 17.61 1.66 -2.28
CA THR A 43 18.33 1.73 -3.56
C THR A 43 17.48 2.42 -4.62
N LYS A 44 16.24 1.98 -4.79
CA LYS A 44 15.36 2.45 -5.86
C LYS A 44 13.90 2.45 -5.43
N VAL A 45 13.14 3.43 -5.90
CA VAL A 45 11.70 3.52 -5.74
C VAL A 45 11.06 3.54 -7.12
N GLN A 46 9.97 2.80 -7.30
CA GLN A 46 9.21 2.76 -8.54
C GLN A 46 7.71 2.78 -8.24
N PHE A 47 7.01 3.81 -8.68
CA PHE A 47 5.56 3.86 -8.53
C PHE A 47 4.85 2.94 -9.52
N ILE A 48 3.79 2.28 -9.04
CA ILE A 48 2.87 1.52 -9.87
C ILE A 48 1.67 2.43 -10.14
N LEU A 49 1.54 2.85 -11.40
CA LEU A 49 0.48 3.72 -11.85
C LEU A 49 -0.81 2.94 -12.11
N ALA A 50 -1.91 3.43 -11.54
CA ALA A 50 -3.25 2.93 -11.84
C ALA A 50 -3.81 3.67 -13.07
N TYR A 51 -3.41 3.27 -14.27
CA TYR A 51 -3.78 3.95 -15.54
C TYR A 51 -5.30 4.03 -15.80
N LEU A 52 -6.09 3.18 -15.15
CA LEU A 52 -7.53 3.10 -15.32
C LEU A 52 -8.32 3.82 -14.21
N GLN A 53 -7.64 4.44 -13.23
CA GLN A 53 -8.29 5.14 -12.13
C GLN A 53 -7.92 6.63 -12.11
N PRO A 54 -8.85 7.53 -11.71
CA PRO A 54 -8.65 8.98 -11.79
C PRO A 54 -7.53 9.51 -10.86
N ASN A 55 -7.12 8.73 -9.84
CA ASN A 55 -6.10 9.11 -8.86
C ASN A 55 -4.86 8.20 -9.02
N GLY A 56 -4.05 8.48 -10.05
CA GLY A 56 -3.15 7.52 -10.71
C GLY A 56 -1.98 6.89 -9.92
N ILE A 57 -1.81 7.08 -8.59
CA ILE A 57 -0.76 6.41 -7.81
C ILE A 57 -1.35 5.85 -6.51
N HIS A 58 -1.27 4.53 -6.34
CA HIS A 58 -1.73 3.85 -5.12
C HIS A 58 -0.66 2.98 -4.47
N ALA A 59 0.35 2.57 -5.25
CA ALA A 59 1.36 1.64 -4.79
C ALA A 59 2.75 1.97 -5.33
N ALA A 60 3.76 1.46 -4.64
CA ALA A 60 5.15 1.58 -5.03
C ALA A 60 5.92 0.28 -4.77
N LEU A 61 6.92 0.03 -5.59
CA LEU A 61 7.97 -0.95 -5.35
C LEU A 61 9.19 -0.23 -4.80
N VAL A 62 9.67 -0.67 -3.64
CA VAL A 62 10.84 -0.12 -2.96
C VAL A 62 11.90 -1.20 -2.89
N GLU A 63 13.00 -1.00 -3.60
CA GLU A 63 14.15 -1.89 -3.62
C GLU A 63 15.14 -1.49 -2.52
N VAL A 64 15.44 -2.42 -1.62
CA VAL A 64 16.41 -2.25 -0.55
C VAL A 64 17.68 -3.06 -0.84
N GLU A 65 18.76 -2.82 -0.08
CA GLU A 65 20.05 -3.48 -0.34
C GLU A 65 19.97 -5.00 -0.16
N ASN A 66 19.28 -5.46 0.90
CA ASN A 66 19.30 -6.85 1.34
C ASN A 66 17.90 -7.43 1.57
N ARG A 67 17.72 -8.73 1.28
CA ARG A 67 16.48 -9.46 1.60
C ARG A 67 16.09 -9.37 3.08
N LYS A 68 17.06 -9.48 3.99
CA LYS A 68 16.80 -9.38 5.44
C LYS A 68 16.24 -8.02 5.85
N GLN A 69 16.73 -6.94 5.21
CA GLN A 69 16.20 -5.60 5.42
C GLN A 69 14.75 -5.51 4.93
N ALA A 70 14.43 -6.14 3.79
CA ALA A 70 13.06 -6.19 3.28
C ALA A 70 12.11 -6.91 4.24
N GLU A 71 12.50 -8.10 4.72
CA GLU A 71 11.70 -8.88 5.68
C GLU A 71 11.51 -8.14 7.01
N SER A 72 12.57 -7.52 7.54
CA SER A 72 12.51 -6.71 8.76
C SER A 72 11.55 -5.53 8.61
N LEU A 73 11.66 -4.78 7.52
CA LEU A 73 10.80 -3.63 7.26
C LEU A 73 9.33 -4.03 7.11
N ILE A 74 9.04 -5.14 6.44
CA ILE A 74 7.66 -5.66 6.36
C ILE A 74 7.12 -5.96 7.77
N SER A 75 7.91 -6.66 8.60
CA SER A 75 7.46 -6.98 9.97
C SER A 75 7.24 -5.74 10.85
N GLU A 76 8.07 -4.72 10.67
CA GLU A 76 7.95 -3.46 11.41
C GLU A 76 6.69 -2.68 11.00
N LEU A 77 6.47 -2.54 9.69
CA LEU A 77 5.29 -1.86 9.14
C LEU A 77 3.98 -2.62 9.39
N GLU A 78 4.02 -3.94 9.58
CA GLU A 78 2.86 -4.72 10.02
C GLU A 78 2.58 -4.54 11.52
N SER A 79 3.60 -4.28 12.33
CA SER A 79 3.47 -4.14 13.79
C SER A 79 2.94 -2.79 14.24
N VAL A 80 3.29 -1.70 13.52
CA VAL A 80 2.96 -0.32 13.90
C VAL A 80 2.43 0.45 12.68
N PRO A 81 1.34 1.23 12.82
CA PRO A 81 0.82 2.05 11.72
C PRO A 81 1.84 3.12 11.32
N PHE A 82 2.38 3.00 10.11
CA PHE A 82 3.35 3.95 9.55
C PHE A 82 2.70 4.88 8.53
N MET A 83 2.75 6.18 8.79
CA MET A 83 2.09 7.21 7.98
C MET A 83 3.11 8.01 7.19
N ILE A 84 2.85 8.24 5.89
CA ILE A 84 3.73 8.99 5.00
C ILE A 84 3.00 10.22 4.47
N GLY A 85 3.67 11.38 4.51
CA GLY A 85 3.13 12.62 3.94
C GLY A 85 2.12 13.36 4.83
N GLY A 86 2.13 13.12 6.14
CA GLY A 86 1.35 13.90 7.12
C GLY A 86 -0.16 13.62 7.14
N MET A 87 -0.67 12.78 6.24
CA MET A 87 -2.04 12.30 6.27
C MET A 87 -2.13 11.05 7.17
N PRO A 88 -3.18 10.89 8.00
CA PRO A 88 -3.33 9.75 8.90
C PRO A 88 -3.75 8.46 8.17
N ARG A 89 -3.01 8.11 7.11
CA ARG A 89 -3.24 6.96 6.23
C ARG A 89 -2.05 6.00 6.37
N PRO A 90 -2.21 4.88 7.09
CA PRO A 90 -1.12 3.94 7.29
C PRO A 90 -0.81 3.18 5.99
N VAL A 91 0.47 3.15 5.63
CA VAL A 91 0.99 2.42 4.48
C VAL A 91 1.11 0.94 4.84
N ARG A 92 0.81 0.05 3.88
CA ARG A 92 0.91 -1.40 4.07
C ARG A 92 2.06 -1.96 3.26
N ALA A 93 2.94 -2.72 3.87
CA ALA A 93 4.04 -3.39 3.19
C ALA A 93 3.76 -4.87 2.97
N LYS A 94 4.15 -5.38 1.81
CA LYS A 94 4.15 -6.81 1.48
C LYS A 94 5.38 -7.15 0.65
N ALA A 95 5.77 -8.42 0.64
CA ALA A 95 6.81 -8.88 -0.28
C ALA A 95 6.39 -8.67 -1.74
N ALA A 96 7.30 -8.14 -2.56
CA ALA A 96 7.04 -7.96 -3.98
C ALA A 96 6.84 -9.31 -4.69
N ARG A 97 6.01 -9.32 -5.73
CA ARG A 97 5.80 -10.49 -6.59
C ARG A 97 6.38 -10.25 -7.96
N VAL A 98 6.82 -11.32 -8.59
CA VAL A 98 7.42 -11.34 -9.93
C VAL A 98 6.49 -10.69 -10.96
N GLU A 99 5.18 -10.80 -10.80
CA GLU A 99 4.15 -10.23 -11.67
C GLU A 99 4.02 -8.70 -11.58
N MET A 100 4.56 -8.06 -10.53
CA MET A 100 4.44 -6.62 -10.31
C MET A 100 5.44 -5.79 -11.12
N PHE A 101 6.46 -6.44 -11.70
CA PHE A 101 7.54 -5.78 -12.43
C PHE A 101 7.23 -5.74 -13.93
N ALA A 102 7.25 -4.55 -14.51
CA ALA A 102 7.08 -4.35 -15.95
C ALA A 102 8.31 -4.79 -16.76
N ASP A 103 9.50 -4.69 -16.17
CA ASP A 103 10.81 -5.05 -16.73
C ASP A 103 11.17 -6.54 -16.55
N ARG A 104 10.19 -7.39 -16.25
CA ARG A 104 10.39 -8.81 -15.96
C ARG A 104 10.95 -9.56 -17.17
N PRO A 105 12.12 -10.23 -17.06
CA PRO A 105 12.63 -11.12 -18.11
C PRO A 105 11.77 -12.38 -18.26
N ARG A 106 11.78 -12.96 -19.45
CA ARG A 106 11.00 -14.18 -19.72
C ARG A 106 11.50 -15.33 -18.85
N LYS A 107 10.57 -16.02 -18.19
CA LYS A 107 10.92 -17.21 -17.39
C LYS A 107 11.58 -18.27 -18.29
N PRO A 108 12.82 -18.72 -17.98
CA PRO A 108 13.50 -19.76 -18.74
C PRO A 108 12.65 -21.02 -18.85
N GLY A 109 12.65 -21.65 -20.03
CA GLY A 109 11.89 -22.89 -20.29
C GLY A 109 10.38 -22.72 -20.43
N ARG A 110 9.79 -21.54 -20.19
CA ARG A 110 8.35 -21.34 -20.34
C ARG A 110 7.96 -21.18 -21.82
N ARG A 111 7.18 -22.13 -22.32
CA ARG A 111 6.45 -22.01 -23.60
C ARG A 111 5.00 -21.65 -23.31
N ILE A 112 4.58 -20.47 -23.73
CA ILE A 112 3.17 -20.04 -23.66
C ILE A 112 2.55 -20.40 -25.01
N GLN A 113 1.52 -21.25 -25.00
CA GLN A 113 0.71 -21.55 -26.16
C GLN A 113 -0.69 -20.99 -25.90
N CYS A 114 -1.12 -20.09 -26.78
CA CYS A 114 -2.47 -19.52 -26.73
C CYS A 114 -3.31 -20.20 -27.80
N ARG A 115 -4.47 -20.72 -27.42
CA ARG A 115 -5.47 -21.25 -28.35
C ARG A 115 -6.85 -20.76 -27.97
N TRP A 116 -7.62 -20.35 -28.96
CA TRP A 116 -9.05 -20.08 -28.76
C TRP A 116 -9.80 -21.39 -28.55
N VAL A 117 -10.66 -21.43 -27.53
CA VAL A 117 -11.49 -22.59 -27.24
C VAL A 117 -12.79 -22.48 -28.03
N THR A 118 -13.08 -23.49 -28.86
CA THR A 118 -14.28 -23.56 -29.70
C THR A 118 -15.29 -24.52 -29.07
N ASN A 119 -16.57 -24.43 -29.45
CA ASN A 119 -17.64 -25.31 -28.93
C ASN A 119 -17.42 -26.82 -29.17
N ARG A 120 -16.51 -27.19 -30.08
CA ARG A 120 -16.13 -28.59 -30.36
C ARG A 120 -15.04 -29.12 -29.44
N ASP A 121 -14.47 -28.28 -28.57
CA ASP A 121 -13.35 -28.66 -27.74
C ASP A 121 -13.80 -29.39 -26.46
N PRO A 122 -13.08 -30.45 -26.03
CA PRO A 122 -13.41 -31.20 -24.82
C PRO A 122 -13.47 -30.37 -23.53
N HIS A 123 -12.79 -29.22 -23.52
CA HIS A 123 -12.72 -28.32 -22.37
C HIS A 123 -13.60 -27.07 -22.50
N TYR A 124 -14.46 -26.98 -23.53
CA TYR A 124 -15.31 -25.83 -23.76
C TYR A 124 -16.21 -25.51 -22.56
N ASP A 125 -16.85 -26.52 -21.97
CA ASP A 125 -17.74 -26.33 -20.82
C ASP A 125 -17.00 -25.83 -19.58
N VAL A 126 -15.78 -26.30 -19.35
CA VAL A 126 -14.93 -25.84 -18.24
C VAL A 126 -14.52 -24.39 -18.46
N ALA A 127 -14.13 -24.03 -19.67
CA ALA A 127 -13.79 -22.65 -20.03
C ALA A 127 -14.98 -21.71 -19.83
N MET A 128 -16.18 -22.10 -20.26
CA MET A 128 -17.41 -21.32 -20.08
C MET A 128 -17.79 -21.16 -18.61
N LYS A 129 -17.68 -22.22 -17.80
CA LYS A 129 -17.92 -22.13 -16.34
C LYS A 129 -16.92 -21.20 -15.67
N THR A 130 -15.64 -21.30 -16.03
CA THR A 130 -14.59 -20.43 -15.51
C THR A 130 -14.83 -18.98 -15.90
N GLN A 131 -15.23 -18.71 -17.14
CA GLN A 131 -15.56 -17.36 -17.59
C GLN A 131 -16.72 -16.75 -16.78
N LYS A 132 -17.80 -17.52 -16.55
CA LYS A 132 -18.93 -17.08 -15.72
C LYS A 132 -18.49 -16.79 -14.28
N LEU A 133 -17.64 -17.65 -13.71
CA LEU A 133 -17.12 -17.48 -12.37
C LEU A 133 -16.28 -16.20 -12.25
N VAL A 134 -15.38 -15.95 -13.21
CA VAL A 134 -14.53 -14.75 -13.24
C VAL A 134 -15.38 -13.49 -13.34
N LYS A 135 -16.43 -13.49 -14.16
CA LYS A 135 -17.37 -12.36 -14.25
C LYS A 135 -18.07 -12.11 -12.92
N LYS A 136 -18.58 -13.17 -12.27
CA LYS A 136 -19.21 -13.06 -10.96
C LYS A 136 -18.26 -12.49 -9.91
N HIS A 137 -17.03 -13.02 -9.83
CA HIS A 137 -16.03 -12.50 -8.89
C HIS A 137 -15.67 -11.03 -9.19
N ALA A 138 -15.62 -10.63 -10.46
CA ALA A 138 -15.36 -9.23 -10.80
C ALA A 138 -16.48 -8.29 -10.31
N GLU A 139 -17.74 -8.71 -10.44
CA GLU A 139 -18.90 -7.96 -9.92
C GLU A 139 -18.89 -7.92 -8.37
N GLU A 140 -18.59 -9.03 -7.71
CA GLU A 140 -18.47 -9.11 -6.25
C GLU A 140 -17.35 -8.19 -5.72
N VAL A 141 -16.20 -8.18 -6.38
CA VAL A 141 -15.07 -7.30 -6.02
C VAL A 141 -15.42 -5.84 -6.25
N ALA A 142 -16.10 -5.50 -7.35
CA ALA A 142 -16.53 -4.13 -7.60
C ALA A 142 -17.50 -3.64 -6.53
N PHE A 143 -18.50 -4.45 -6.17
CA PHE A 143 -19.44 -4.15 -5.10
C PHE A 143 -18.73 -3.94 -3.75
N LEU A 144 -17.82 -4.85 -3.38
CA LEU A 144 -17.08 -4.73 -2.12
C LEU A 144 -16.18 -3.49 -2.09
N LEU A 145 -15.56 -3.13 -3.22
CA LEU A 145 -14.75 -1.94 -3.31
C LEU A 145 -15.58 -0.66 -3.13
N GLU A 146 -16.79 -0.61 -3.69
CA GLU A 146 -17.70 0.52 -3.49
C GLU A 146 -18.08 0.70 -2.02
N GLU A 147 -18.36 -0.38 -1.30
CA GLU A 147 -18.65 -0.33 0.13
C GLU A 147 -17.43 0.11 0.95
N GLN A 148 -16.23 -0.40 0.63
CA GLN A 148 -14.99 0.03 1.29
C GLN A 148 -14.73 1.52 1.11
N VAL A 149 -14.96 2.07 -0.08
CA VAL A 149 -14.79 3.50 -0.34
C VAL A 149 -15.77 4.33 0.51
N LYS A 150 -17.04 3.91 0.63
CA LYS A 150 -18.01 4.59 1.49
C LYS A 150 -17.61 4.57 2.97
N GLU A 151 -17.10 3.44 3.46
CA GLU A 151 -16.61 3.32 4.84
C GLU A 151 -15.38 4.23 5.07
N GLU A 152 -14.45 4.29 4.11
CA GLU A 152 -13.29 5.18 4.17
C GLU A 152 -13.70 6.66 4.17
N GLU A 153 -14.71 7.05 3.39
CA GLU A 153 -15.26 8.41 3.38
C GLU A 153 -15.90 8.79 4.72
N GLN A 154 -16.71 7.91 5.30
CA GLN A 154 -17.30 8.11 6.63
C GLN A 154 -16.24 8.24 7.71
N LEU A 155 -15.21 7.38 7.65
CA LEU A 155 -14.09 7.43 8.58
C LEU A 155 -13.33 8.75 8.47
N ALA A 156 -13.07 9.21 7.25
CA ALA A 156 -12.40 10.49 7.02
C ALA A 156 -13.22 11.67 7.59
N GLU A 157 -14.55 11.66 7.44
CA GLU A 157 -15.42 12.69 8.01
C GLU A 157 -15.38 12.69 9.55
N MET A 158 -15.43 11.50 10.17
CA MET A 158 -15.33 11.35 11.63
C MET A 158 -13.97 11.84 12.15
N GLN A 159 -12.88 11.51 11.45
CA GLN A 159 -11.53 11.96 11.80
C GLN A 159 -11.39 13.48 11.70
N SER A 160 -11.93 14.09 10.65
CA SER A 160 -11.92 15.55 10.47
C SER A 160 -12.68 16.28 11.59
N LYS A 161 -13.88 15.79 11.93
CA LYS A 161 -14.67 16.32 13.07
C LYS A 161 -13.89 16.20 14.37
N THR A 162 -13.32 15.04 14.64
CA THR A 162 -12.51 14.79 15.86
C THR A 162 -11.31 15.73 15.94
N LEU A 163 -10.60 15.93 14.82
CA LEU A 163 -9.47 16.84 14.74
C LEU A 163 -9.88 18.28 15.06
N SER A 164 -10.99 18.76 14.49
CA SER A 164 -11.50 20.12 14.78
C SER A 164 -11.88 20.30 16.26
N VAL A 165 -12.51 19.30 16.87
CA VAL A 165 -12.87 19.31 18.30
C VAL A 165 -11.61 19.36 19.16
N ASN A 166 -10.61 18.53 18.85
CA ASN A 166 -9.35 18.50 19.58
C ASN A 166 -8.58 19.81 19.43
N HIS A 167 -8.55 20.40 18.24
CA HIS A 167 -7.95 21.70 18.00
C HIS A 167 -8.62 22.82 18.81
N ASN A 168 -9.95 22.81 18.89
CA ASN A 168 -10.69 23.79 19.69
C ASN A 168 -10.42 23.61 21.19
N LYS A 169 -10.31 22.36 21.67
CA LYS A 169 -9.91 22.07 23.06
C LYS A 169 -8.51 22.60 23.36
N LEU A 170 -7.54 22.38 22.46
CA LEU A 170 -6.18 22.91 22.61
C LEU A 170 -6.16 24.44 22.70
N LYS A 171 -6.87 25.12 21.79
CA LYS A 171 -7.00 26.59 21.82
C LYS A 171 -7.63 27.11 23.11
N LEU A 172 -8.63 26.41 23.64
CA LEU A 172 -9.22 26.76 24.92
C LEU A 172 -8.17 26.69 26.03
N ILE A 173 -7.39 25.61 26.08
CA ILE A 173 -6.31 25.41 27.06
C ILE A 173 -5.22 26.49 26.96
N GLU A 174 -4.81 26.86 25.75
CA GLU A 174 -3.82 27.94 25.54
C GLU A 174 -4.32 29.30 26.04
N GLY A 175 -5.64 29.52 26.04
CA GLY A 175 -6.26 30.74 26.56
C GLY A 175 -6.47 30.77 28.08
N ILE A 176 -6.14 29.68 28.80
CA ILE A 176 -6.37 29.54 30.23
C ILE A 176 -5.34 30.34 31.04
N SER A 177 -5.80 31.06 32.05
CA SER A 177 -4.95 31.87 32.95
C SER A 177 -4.49 31.09 34.19
N GLY A 178 -3.49 31.59 34.91
CA GLY A 178 -2.75 30.83 35.94
C GLY A 178 -3.57 30.18 37.06
N GLU A 179 -4.71 30.73 37.47
CA GLU A 179 -5.56 30.09 38.50
C GLU A 179 -6.35 28.88 37.96
N GLU A 180 -6.88 29.02 36.76
CA GLU A 180 -7.60 27.94 36.07
C GLU A 180 -6.63 26.85 35.62
N LEU A 181 -5.40 27.22 35.24
CA LEU A 181 -4.32 26.30 34.92
C LEU A 181 -3.96 25.44 36.15
N ARG A 182 -3.82 26.06 37.33
CA ARG A 182 -3.57 25.35 38.61
C ARG A 182 -4.70 24.38 38.98
N LYS A 183 -5.97 24.77 38.76
CA LYS A 183 -7.11 23.88 38.99
C LYS A 183 -7.09 22.68 38.03
N LEU A 184 -6.77 22.92 36.75
CA LEU A 184 -6.64 21.85 35.76
C LEU A 184 -5.51 20.88 36.13
N ALA A 185 -4.35 21.39 36.53
CA ALA A 185 -3.24 20.56 36.98
C ALA A 185 -3.57 19.69 38.18
N GLN A 186 -4.30 20.24 39.16
CA GLN A 186 -4.79 19.46 40.29
C GLN A 186 -5.76 18.36 39.86
N MET A 187 -6.58 18.59 38.82
CA MET A 187 -7.50 17.57 38.30
C MET A 187 -6.80 16.46 37.50
N TYR A 188 -5.73 16.78 36.78
CA TYR A 188 -4.99 15.82 35.95
C TYR A 188 -3.73 15.26 36.62
N GLU A 189 -3.49 15.60 37.89
CA GLU A 189 -2.32 15.18 38.67
C GLU A 189 -0.98 15.52 37.97
N THR A 190 -0.93 16.69 37.33
CA THR A 190 0.27 17.18 36.64
C THR A 190 0.85 18.38 37.38
N ASP A 191 2.16 18.39 37.63
CA ASP A 191 2.86 19.54 38.21
C ASP A 191 2.97 20.70 37.19
N ILE A 192 2.77 21.94 37.64
CA ILE A 192 2.97 23.19 36.87
C ILE A 192 4.06 24.02 37.52
#